data_AF-A0A2V7D1C3-F1
#
_entry.id   AF-A0A2V7D1C3-F1
#
_cell.length_a   1.000
_cell.length_b   1.000
_cell.length_c   1.000
_cell.angle_alpha   90.00
_cell.angle_beta   90.00
_cell.angle_gamma   90.00
#
_symmetry.space_group_name_H-M   'P 1'
#
loop_
_entity.id
_entity.type
_entity.pdbx_description
1 polymer ?
#
loop_
_entity_poly.entity_id
_entity_poly.type
_entity_poly.pdbx_seq_one_letter_code
_entity_poly.pdbx_strand_id
1 'polypeptide(L)' 'MRKIIVAAQVSMDGVMQAPGGPTEDPTEGFKFGGWAMPYFDQEFGEEIDRVFTEKFDLLLGRKTYEIFAAYWPYYE' A
#
# COMPACT_ATOMS: atom_id res chain seq x y z
N MET A 1 16.88 -16.81 -12.52
CA MET A 1 15.86 -15.81 -12.91
C MET A 1 15.40 -15.09 -11.65
N ARG A 2 15.21 -13.76 -11.68
CA ARG A 2 14.63 -13.03 -10.55
C ARG A 2 13.14 -13.31 -10.44
N LYS A 3 12.60 -13.35 -9.22
CA LYS A 3 11.17 -13.48 -8.98
C LYS A 3 10.52 -12.09 -9.06
N ILE A 4 9.34 -12.02 -9.66
CA ILE A 4 8.46 -10.85 -9.56
C ILE A 4 7.51 -11.14 -8.39
N ILE A 5 7.53 -10.27 -7.39
CA ILE A 5 6.70 -10.39 -6.19
C ILE A 5 5.67 -9.26 -6.24
N VAL A 6 4.40 -9.60 -5.98
CA VAL A 6 3.33 -8.62 -5.85
C VAL A 6 2.87 -8.66 -4.40
N ALA A 7 2.90 -7.50 -3.74
CA ALA A 7 2.29 -7.29 -2.44
C ALA A 7 1.21 -6.21 -2.59
N ALA A 8 0.00 -6.53 -2.19
CA ALA A 8 -1.16 -5.65 -2.31
C ALA A 8 -2.15 -5.92 -1.19
N GLN A 9 -2.78 -4.85 -0.71
CA GLN A 9 -3.93 -4.93 0.18
C GLN A 9 -5.18 -4.95 -0.71
N VAL A 10 -6.01 -5.98 -0.55
CA VAL A 10 -7.19 -6.21 -1.40
C VAL A 10 -8.38 -6.56 -0.53
N SER A 11 -9.49 -5.86 -0.70
CA SER A 11 -10.76 -6.23 -0.06
C SER A 11 -11.30 -7.55 -0.64
N MET A 12 -12.26 -8.16 0.05
CA MET A 12 -12.91 -9.40 -0.41
C MET A 12 -13.60 -9.28 -1.78
N ASP A 13 -14.07 -8.08 -2.13
CA ASP A 13 -14.69 -7.74 -3.41
C ASP A 13 -13.69 -7.17 -4.44
N GLY A 14 -12.39 -7.18 -4.14
CA GLY A 14 -11.33 -6.91 -5.12
C GLY A 14 -10.84 -5.47 -5.20
N VAL A 15 -11.11 -4.63 -4.20
CA VAL A 15 -10.72 -3.21 -4.17
C VAL A 15 -9.33 -3.03 -3.55
N MET A 16 -8.48 -2.25 -4.21
CA MET A 16 -7.13 -1.87 -3.72
C MET A 16 -6.97 -0.37 -3.46
N GLN A 17 -7.96 0.46 -3.80
CA GLN A 17 -7.86 1.92 -3.72
C GLN A 17 -7.87 2.40 -2.26
N ALA A 18 -6.99 3.36 -1.96
CA ALA A 18 -6.90 4.07 -0.67
C ALA A 18 -6.96 3.18 0.59
N PRO A 19 -6.13 2.13 0.74
CA PRO A 19 -6.25 1.23 1.87
C PRO A 19 -5.65 1.81 3.16
N GLY A 20 -4.68 2.73 3.09
CA GLY A 20 -3.98 3.29 4.24
C GLY A 20 -4.61 4.57 4.80
N GLY A 21 -4.61 5.67 4.05
CA GLY A 21 -5.06 6.96 4.56
C GLY A 21 -6.53 7.29 4.25
N PRO A 22 -7.28 7.96 5.15
CA PRO A 22 -8.66 8.38 4.87
C PRO A 22 -8.78 9.32 3.66
N THR A 23 -7.69 10.00 3.27
CA THR A 23 -7.62 10.89 2.11
C THR A 23 -6.55 10.46 1.10
N GLU A 24 -6.10 9.20 1.15
CA GLU A 24 -4.98 8.71 0.32
C GLU A 24 -5.27 8.79 -1.18
N ASP A 25 -6.45 8.34 -1.61
CA ASP A 25 -6.88 8.43 -3.00
C ASP A 25 -8.41 8.61 -3.11
N PRO A 26 -8.91 9.86 -3.13
CA PRO A 26 -10.33 10.17 -3.25
C PRO A 26 -10.82 10.18 -4.72
N THR A 27 -10.03 9.67 -5.67
CA THR A 27 -10.38 9.67 -7.10
C THR A 27 -11.77 9.07 -7.34
N GLU A 28 -12.53 9.70 -8.24
CA GLU A 28 -13.92 9.33 -8.56
C GLU A 28 -14.88 9.34 -7.35
N GLY A 29 -14.52 10.03 -6.27
CA GLY A 29 -15.35 10.15 -5.07
C GLY A 29 -15.35 8.90 -4.21
N PHE A 30 -14.26 8.11 -4.24
CA PHE A 30 -14.09 6.95 -3.38
C PHE A 30 -14.22 7.33 -1.89
N LYS A 31 -15.11 6.65 -1.17
CA LYS A 31 -15.54 7.04 0.19
C LYS A 31 -14.92 6.22 1.31
N PHE A 32 -14.16 5.19 0.97
CA PHE A 32 -13.65 4.21 1.93
C PHE A 32 -12.13 4.35 2.12
N GLY A 33 -11.61 5.58 2.08
CA GLY A 33 -10.19 5.80 2.36
C GLY A 33 -9.80 5.25 3.74
N GLY A 34 -8.63 4.62 3.82
CA GLY A 34 -8.10 4.02 5.03
C GLY A 34 -8.81 2.75 5.48
N TRP A 35 -9.53 2.07 4.58
CA TRP A 35 -10.34 0.91 4.93
C TRP A 35 -9.53 -0.26 5.52
N ALA A 36 -8.23 -0.37 5.24
CA ALA A 36 -7.42 -1.47 5.77
C ALA A 36 -6.94 -1.20 7.21
N MET A 37 -6.80 0.07 7.61
CA MET A 37 -6.23 0.45 8.91
C MET A 37 -7.00 -0.10 10.14
N PRO A 38 -8.35 -0.16 10.15
CA PRO A 38 -9.08 -0.79 11.24
C PRO A 38 -8.77 -2.29 11.43
N TYR A 39 -8.20 -2.95 10.43
CA TYR A 39 -7.83 -4.36 10.44
C TYR A 39 -6.32 -4.58 10.62
N PHE A 40 -5.54 -3.51 10.81
CA PHE A 40 -4.11 -3.62 11.00
C PHE A 40 -3.80 -4.25 12.36
N ASP A 41 -3.07 -5.35 12.36
CA ASP A 41 -2.59 -6.05 13.55
C ASP A 41 -1.10 -6.41 13.43
N GLN A 42 -0.59 -7.14 14.42
CA GLN A 42 0.81 -7.54 14.44
C GLN A 42 1.18 -8.44 13.25
N GLU A 43 0.33 -9.42 12.91
CA GLU A 43 0.60 -10.35 11.81
C GLU A 43 0.63 -9.61 10.47
N PHE A 44 -0.25 -8.63 10.29
CA PHE A 44 -0.23 -7.73 9.14
C PHE A 44 1.11 -6.98 9.04
N GLY A 45 1.57 -6.38 10.14
CA GLY A 45 2.85 -5.67 10.18
C GLY A 45 4.03 -6.56 9.80
N GLU A 46 4.08 -7.76 10.37
CA GLU A 46 5.13 -8.75 10.06
C GLU A 46 5.12 -9.20 8.59
N GLU A 47 3.94 -9.25 7.96
CA GLU A 47 3.80 -9.51 6.52
C GLU A 47 4.40 -8.39 5.67
N ILE A 48 4.08 -7.13 5.99
CA ILE A 48 4.66 -5.96 5.30
C ILE A 48 6.18 -5.98 5.44
N ASP A 49 6.68 -6.14 6.66
CA ASP A 49 8.11 -6.16 6.94
C ASP A 49 8.79 -7.25 6.12
N ARG A 50 8.23 -8.47 6.09
CA ARG A 50 8.79 -9.57 5.31
C ARG A 50 8.90 -9.26 3.82
N VAL A 51 7.92 -8.57 3.25
CA VAL A 51 7.94 -8.16 1.83
C VAL A 51 9.06 -7.14 1.56
N PHE A 52 9.27 -6.19 2.47
CA PHE A 52 10.19 -5.07 2.27
C PHE A 52 11.58 -5.25 2.93
N THR A 53 11.83 -6.35 3.64
CA THR A 53 13.11 -6.59 4.36
C THR A 53 14.28 -6.85 3.41
N GLU A 54 14.06 -7.64 2.36
CA GLU A 54 15.12 -8.02 1.41
C GLU A 54 15.39 -6.90 0.41
N LYS A 55 16.57 -6.89 -0.24
CA LYS A 55 16.82 -5.91 -1.30
C LYS A 55 15.88 -6.13 -2.48
N PHE A 56 15.12 -5.09 -2.84
CA PHE A 56 14.20 -5.10 -3.97
C PHE A 56 14.38 -3.89 -4.89
N ASP A 57 13.94 -4.03 -6.13
CA ASP A 57 13.65 -2.93 -7.04
C ASP A 57 12.12 -2.74 -7.05
N LEU A 58 11.64 -1.50 -6.93
CA LEU A 58 10.22 -1.21 -6.85
C LEU A 58 9.65 -0.82 -8.22
N LEU A 59 8.58 -1.52 -8.64
CA LEU A 59 7.80 -1.16 -9.84
C LEU A 59 6.42 -0.68 -9.40
N LEU A 60 6.11 0.59 -9.65
CA LEU A 60 4.85 1.22 -9.26
C LEU A 60 4.12 1.80 -10.48
N GLY A 61 2.79 1.78 -10.42
CA GLY A 61 1.97 2.66 -11.25
C GLY A 61 2.12 4.12 -10.81
N ARG A 62 1.78 5.05 -11.71
CA ARG A 62 1.93 6.50 -11.47
C ARG A 62 1.25 6.98 -10.19
N LYS A 63 0.00 6.55 -9.93
CA LYS A 63 -0.78 7.00 -8.78
C LYS A 63 -0.14 6.59 -7.45
N THR A 64 0.21 5.31 -7.32
CA THR A 64 0.92 4.79 -6.14
C THR A 64 2.26 5.47 -5.93
N TYR A 65 3.01 5.71 -7.01
CA TYR A 65 4.27 6.47 -6.94
C TYR A 65 4.06 7.88 -6.39
N GLU A 66 3.07 8.63 -6.89
CA GLU A 66 2.76 9.99 -6.42
C GLU A 66 2.43 10.00 -4.91
N ILE A 67 1.64 9.02 -4.43
CA ILE A 67 1.29 8.88 -3.01
C ILE A 67 2.54 8.59 -2.16
N PHE A 68 3.36 7.61 -2.58
CA PHE A 68 4.54 7.22 -1.81
C PHE A 68 5.60 8.33 -1.81
N ALA A 69 5.85 8.95 -2.96
CA ALA A 69 6.81 10.04 -3.11
C ALA A 69 6.43 11.29 -2.33
N ALA A 70 5.13 11.55 -2.13
CA ALA A 70 4.68 12.62 -1.26
C ALA A 70 4.99 12.35 0.22
N TYR A 71 5.16 11.09 0.63
CA TYR A 71 5.42 10.70 2.01
C TYR A 71 6.90 10.45 2.32
N TRP A 72 7.67 9.86 1.39
CA TRP A 72 9.08 9.49 1.62
C TRP A 72 9.97 10.57 2.23
N PRO A 73 9.87 11.87 1.88
CA PRO A 73 10.70 12.91 2.50
C PRO A 73 10.51 13.09 4.01
N TYR A 74 9.41 12.56 4.57
CA TYR A 74 9.08 12.66 5.98
C TYR A 74 9.35 11.37 6.76
N TYR A 75 9.82 10.32 6.09
CA TYR A 75 10.12 9.02 6.67
C TYR A 75 11.64 8.88 6.82
N GLU A 76 12.12 8.79 8.07
CA GLU A 76 13.53 8.58 8.42
C GLU A 76 13.91 7.10 8.44
#